data_AF-A0A529P9Y0-F1
#
_entry.id   AF-A0A529P9Y0-F1
#
_cell.length_a   1.000
_cell.length_b   1.000
_cell.length_c   1.000
_cell.angle_alpha   90.00
_cell.angle_beta   90.00
_cell.angle_gamma   90.00
#
_symmetry.space_group_name_H-M   'P 1'
#
loop_
_entity.id
_entity.type
_entity.pdbx_description
1 polymer ?
#
loop_
_entity_poly.entity_id
_entity_poly.type
_entity_poly.pdbx_seq_one_letter_code
_entity_poly.pdbx_strand_id
1 'polypeptide(L)'
;MGDSFHLSTADLAALAFFLIVWVLHTLASDGRLVSRVSLTTAMNAQRATWMRTMAEREIRIVDTAIMTGLQQGTAFFASSSLIALGGCFALLGASDQVLTVLSDLPLSATSSREAFQMKVFGLVLILAFAFFKFGWAYRLFNYCSILIGAVPAWPHSRSWGYGPSGIVGVILVVLLILLLMGRI
;
A
#
# COMPACT_ATOMS: atom_id res chain seq x y z
N MET A 1 -17.79 -26.50 -33.38
CA MET A 1 -17.28 -25.13 -33.16
C MET A 1 -18.50 -24.21 -33.19
N GLY A 2 -19.22 -24.10 -32.07
CA GLY A 2 -20.51 -23.39 -32.05
C GLY A 2 -21.49 -23.74 -30.92
N ASP A 3 -21.24 -24.74 -30.08
CA ASP A 3 -22.16 -25.07 -28.98
C ASP A 3 -21.86 -24.21 -27.75
N SER A 4 -22.49 -23.02 -27.81
CA SER A 4 -23.20 -22.37 -26.72
C SER A 4 -22.52 -22.32 -25.35
N PHE A 5 -21.97 -21.12 -25.07
CA PHE A 5 -21.95 -20.52 -23.74
C PHE A 5 -23.36 -20.56 -23.12
N HIS A 6 -23.77 -21.68 -22.53
CA HIS A 6 -24.99 -21.78 -21.74
C HIS A 6 -24.70 -21.18 -20.36
N LEU A 7 -24.52 -19.87 -20.32
CA LEU A 7 -24.67 -19.12 -19.08
C LEU A 7 -26.11 -19.33 -18.63
N SER A 8 -26.30 -19.99 -17.48
CA SER A 8 -27.62 -20.10 -16.89
C SER A 8 -28.14 -18.69 -16.61
N THR A 9 -29.46 -18.49 -16.64
CA THR A 9 -30.06 -17.23 -16.18
C THR A 9 -29.61 -16.89 -14.76
N ALA A 10 -29.33 -17.90 -13.94
CA ALA A 10 -28.72 -17.76 -12.62
C ALA A 10 -27.27 -17.23 -12.67
N ASP A 11 -26.45 -17.68 -13.62
CA ASP A 11 -25.05 -17.21 -13.77
C ASP A 11 -25.02 -15.74 -14.22
N LEU A 12 -25.90 -15.38 -15.15
CA LEU A 12 -26.02 -14.00 -15.61
C LEU A 12 -26.56 -13.08 -14.49
N ALA A 13 -27.54 -13.56 -13.71
CA ALA A 13 -28.06 -12.84 -12.55
C ALA A 13 -26.99 -12.67 -11.47
N ALA A 14 -26.17 -13.70 -11.20
CA ALA A 14 -25.06 -13.62 -10.26
C ALA A 14 -23.97 -12.64 -10.72
N LEU A 15 -23.64 -12.63 -12.02
CA LEU A 15 -22.70 -11.68 -12.60
C LEU A 15 -23.24 -10.25 -12.53
N ALA A 16 -24.50 -10.03 -12.90
CA ALA A 16 -25.15 -8.73 -12.80
C ALA A 16 -25.21 -8.25 -11.34
N PHE A 17 -25.58 -9.13 -10.41
CA PHE A 17 -25.57 -8.84 -8.98
C PHE A 17 -24.18 -8.44 -8.49
N PHE A 18 -23.14 -9.20 -8.86
CA PHE A 18 -21.76 -8.88 -8.52
C PHE A 18 -21.36 -7.50 -9.04
N LEU A 19 -21.65 -7.19 -10.31
CA LEU A 19 -21.33 -5.89 -10.91
C LEU A 19 -22.12 -4.74 -10.28
N ILE A 20 -23.41 -4.95 -9.98
CA ILE A 20 -24.26 -3.96 -9.30
C ILE A 20 -23.71 -3.68 -7.90
N VAL A 21 -23.42 -4.73 -7.12
CA VAL A 21 -22.86 -4.59 -5.78
C VAL A 21 -21.49 -3.91 -5.84
N TRP A 22 -20.64 -4.28 -6.80
CA TRP A 22 -19.35 -3.64 -7.00
C TRP A 22 -19.48 -2.14 -7.29
N VAL A 23 -20.35 -1.76 -8.23
CA VAL A 23 -20.59 -0.36 -8.61
C VAL A 23 -21.22 0.41 -7.46
N LEU A 24 -22.26 -0.13 -6.82
CA LEU A 24 -22.91 0.49 -5.67
C LEU A 24 -21.93 0.68 -4.51
N HIS A 25 -21.12 -0.34 -4.21
CA HIS A 25 -20.07 -0.23 -3.21
C HIS A 25 -19.08 0.88 -3.58
N THR A 26 -18.63 0.96 -4.84
CA THR A 26 -17.70 2.01 -5.30
C THR A 26 -18.32 3.40 -5.14
N LEU A 27 -19.56 3.60 -5.60
CA LEU A 27 -20.27 4.87 -5.51
C LEU A 27 -20.59 5.26 -4.05
N ALA A 28 -20.89 4.29 -3.19
CA ALA A 28 -21.10 4.52 -1.76
C ALA A 28 -19.79 4.89 -1.05
N SER A 29 -18.70 4.20 -1.39
CA SER A 29 -17.35 4.48 -0.86
C SER A 29 -16.85 5.87 -1.25
N ASP A 30 -17.19 6.31 -2.46
CA ASP A 30 -16.85 7.65 -2.99
C ASP A 30 -17.75 8.77 -2.42
N GLY A 31 -18.71 8.44 -1.55
CA GLY A 31 -19.61 9.42 -0.92
C GLY A 31 -20.70 9.97 -1.84
N ARG A 32 -20.90 9.39 -3.03
CA ARG A 32 -21.94 9.82 -3.99
C ARG A 32 -23.35 9.40 -3.60
N LEU A 33 -23.48 8.33 -2.80
CA LEU A 33 -24.77 7.80 -2.33
C LEU A 33 -25.15 8.27 -0.91
N VAL A 34 -24.19 8.70 -0.10
CA VAL A 34 -24.42 9.04 1.32
C VAL A 34 -23.72 10.36 1.63
N SER A 35 -24.48 11.39 2.00
CA SER A 35 -23.93 12.74 2.26
C SER A 35 -23.16 12.87 3.59
N ARG A 36 -22.76 11.76 4.20
CA ARG A 36 -21.96 11.76 5.43
C ARG A 36 -20.49 11.88 5.04
N VAL A 37 -19.70 12.57 5.86
CA VAL A 37 -18.25 12.63 5.69
C VAL A 37 -17.72 11.20 5.70
N SER A 38 -17.17 10.74 4.58
CA SER A 38 -16.60 9.39 4.49
C SER A 38 -15.40 9.29 5.43
N LEU A 39 -15.15 8.08 5.94
CA LEU A 39 -13.97 7.81 6.77
C LEU A 39 -12.69 8.26 6.05
N THR A 40 -12.62 8.06 4.73
CA THR A 40 -11.53 8.53 3.87
C THR A 40 -11.36 10.04 3.93
N THR A 41 -12.43 10.82 3.82
CA THR A 41 -12.38 12.28 3.93
C THR A 41 -11.95 12.74 5.32
N ALA A 42 -12.48 12.11 6.37
CA ALA A 42 -12.08 12.41 7.75
C ALA A 42 -10.59 12.07 8.00
N MET A 43 -10.11 10.94 7.47
CA MET A 43 -8.70 10.54 7.52
C MET A 43 -7.80 11.50 6.74
N ASN A 44 -8.23 12.02 5.60
CA ASN A 44 -7.46 13.03 4.86
C ASN A 44 -7.27 14.32 5.67
N ALA A 45 -8.31 14.76 6.40
CA ALA A 45 -8.20 15.92 7.30
C ALA A 45 -7.19 15.66 8.45
N GLN A 46 -7.20 14.45 9.03
CA GLN A 46 -6.23 14.06 10.05
C GLN A 46 -4.81 13.93 9.50
N ARG A 47 -4.64 13.38 8.30
CA ARG A 47 -3.33 13.33 7.61
C ARG A 47 -2.77 14.73 7.37
N ALA A 48 -3.59 15.69 6.93
CA ALA A 48 -3.15 17.07 6.74
C ALA A 48 -2.73 17.75 8.06
N THR A 49 -3.44 17.45 9.15
CA THR A 49 -3.08 17.92 10.49
C THR A 49 -1.78 17.27 10.97
N TRP A 50 -1.63 15.96 10.78
CA TRP A 50 -0.40 15.22 11.07
C TRP A 50 0.81 15.80 10.32
N MET A 51 0.68 16.10 9.02
CA MET A 51 1.78 16.67 8.24
C MET A 51 2.19 18.07 8.74
N ARG A 52 1.24 18.90 9.15
CA ARG A 52 1.53 20.23 9.75
C ARG A 52 2.26 20.10 11.07
N THR A 53 1.77 19.25 11.97
CA THR A 53 2.43 19.00 13.27
C THR A 53 3.80 18.36 13.10
N MET A 54 3.95 17.41 12.17
CA MET A 54 5.24 16.76 11.88
C MET A 54 6.29 17.76 11.38
N ALA A 55 5.89 18.77 10.61
CA ALA A 55 6.78 19.82 10.13
C ALA A 55 7.38 20.67 11.27
N GLU A 56 6.69 20.76 12.40
CA GLU A 56 7.12 21.53 13.58
C GLU A 56 7.93 20.67 14.56
N ARG A 57 7.88 19.33 14.46
CA ARG A 57 8.60 18.41 15.34
C ARG A 57 10.08 18.36 15.00
N GLU A 58 10.94 18.43 16.02
CA GLU A 58 12.38 18.19 15.91
C GLU A 58 12.69 16.69 15.80
N ILE A 59 12.03 15.86 16.62
CA ILE A 59 12.19 14.41 16.65
C ILE A 59 11.01 13.75 15.92
N ARG A 60 11.30 13.03 14.83
CA ARG A 60 10.30 12.44 13.92
C ARG A 60 10.29 10.92 13.90
N ILE A 61 10.90 10.28 14.90
CA ILE A 61 10.96 8.80 14.99
C ILE A 61 9.56 8.19 14.99
N VAL A 62 8.62 8.83 15.69
CA VAL A 62 7.21 8.37 15.71
C VAL A 62 6.59 8.47 14.31
N ASP A 63 6.84 9.56 13.58
CA ASP A 63 6.27 9.79 12.26
C ASP A 63 6.83 8.79 11.23
N THR A 64 8.14 8.53 11.27
CA THR A 64 8.79 7.52 10.41
C THR A 64 8.39 6.10 10.80
N ALA A 65 8.15 5.81 12.08
CA ALA A 65 7.64 4.52 12.54
C ALA A 65 6.21 4.28 12.05
N ILE A 66 5.31 5.27 12.14
CA ILE A 66 3.95 5.20 11.58
C ILE A 66 4.02 4.94 10.07
N MET A 67 4.85 5.69 9.35
CA MET A 67 5.03 5.52 7.91
C MET A 67 5.52 4.11 7.55
N THR A 68 6.51 3.61 8.29
CA THR A 68 7.04 2.25 8.13
C THR A 68 5.96 1.21 8.39
N GLY A 69 5.17 1.35 9.46
CA GLY A 69 4.06 0.42 9.77
C GLY A 69 3.02 0.35 8.65
N LEU A 70 2.60 1.50 8.11
CA LEU A 70 1.67 1.56 6.98
C LEU A 70 2.26 0.93 5.70
N GLN A 71 3.54 1.18 5.45
CA GLN A 71 4.27 0.62 4.32
C GLN A 71 4.38 -0.92 4.44
N GLN A 72 4.69 -1.45 5.62
CA GLN A 72 4.74 -2.90 5.87
C GLN A 72 3.37 -3.55 5.68
N GLY A 73 2.28 -2.90 6.13
CA GLY A 73 0.92 -3.38 5.85
C GLY A 73 0.64 -3.49 4.35
N THR A 74 1.08 -2.50 3.56
CA THR A 74 0.93 -2.53 2.10
C THR A 74 1.76 -3.63 1.45
N ALA A 75 3.00 -3.84 1.91
CA ALA A 75 3.84 -4.94 1.44
C ALA A 75 3.26 -6.31 1.77
N PHE A 76 2.69 -6.46 2.97
CA PHE A 76 2.03 -7.69 3.40
C PHE A 76 0.87 -8.04 2.47
N PHE A 77 -0.04 -7.10 2.19
CA PHE A 77 -1.16 -7.35 1.26
C PHE A 77 -0.71 -7.62 -0.18
N ALA A 78 0.34 -6.94 -0.66
CA ALA A 78 0.94 -7.25 -1.96
C ALA A 78 1.46 -8.69 -2.02
N SER A 79 2.18 -9.12 -0.97
CA SER A 79 2.70 -10.49 -0.87
C SER A 79 1.58 -11.53 -0.81
N SER A 80 0.56 -11.32 0.03
CA SER A 80 -0.59 -12.22 0.09
C SER A 80 -1.33 -12.32 -1.25
N SER A 81 -1.46 -11.21 -1.98
CA SER A 81 -2.07 -11.20 -3.32
C SER A 81 -1.24 -12.04 -4.32
N LEU A 82 0.09 -11.96 -4.25
CA LEU A 82 0.99 -12.76 -5.09
C LEU A 82 0.91 -14.26 -4.78
N ILE A 83 0.86 -14.63 -3.49
CA ILE A 83 0.68 -16.02 -3.06
C ILE A 83 -0.68 -16.55 -3.55
N ALA A 84 -1.74 -15.78 -3.35
CA ALA A 84 -3.08 -16.15 -3.83
C ALA A 84 -3.12 -16.30 -5.35
N LEU A 85 -2.42 -15.44 -6.10
CA LEU A 85 -2.29 -15.54 -7.55
C LEU A 85 -1.59 -16.86 -7.96
N GLY A 86 -0.51 -17.23 -7.27
CA GLY A 86 0.15 -18.53 -7.44
C GLY A 86 -0.79 -19.70 -7.16
N GLY A 87 -1.60 -19.62 -6.09
CA GLY A 87 -2.66 -20.58 -5.79
C GLY A 87 -3.69 -20.71 -6.91
N CYS A 88 -4.10 -19.60 -7.52
CA CYS A 88 -5.02 -19.62 -8.66
C CYS A 88 -4.41 -20.31 -9.88
N PHE A 89 -3.12 -20.10 -10.18
CA PHE A 89 -2.46 -20.82 -11.26
C PHE A 89 -2.34 -22.33 -10.98
N ALA A 90 -2.09 -22.71 -9.72
CA ALA A 90 -2.12 -24.12 -9.32
C ALA A 90 -3.53 -24.72 -9.51
N LEU A 91 -4.59 -23.99 -9.15
CA LEU A 91 -5.98 -24.41 -9.39
C LEU A 91 -6.29 -24.58 -10.88
N LEU A 92 -5.78 -23.71 -11.76
CA LEU A 92 -5.95 -23.87 -13.21
C LEU A 92 -5.27 -25.15 -13.71
N GLY A 93 -4.05 -25.45 -13.25
CA GLY A 93 -3.31 -26.66 -13.62
C GLY A 93 -3.92 -27.96 -13.07
N ALA A 94 -4.50 -27.92 -11.88
CA ALA A 94 -5.10 -29.06 -11.18
C ALA A 94 -6.65 -29.06 -11.24
N SER A 95 -7.24 -28.38 -12.24
CA SER A 95 -8.69 -28.17 -12.34
C SER A 95 -9.49 -29.47 -12.20
N ASP A 96 -9.04 -30.54 -12.88
CA ASP A 96 -9.74 -31.82 -12.89
C ASP A 96 -9.71 -32.51 -11.51
N GLN A 97 -8.57 -32.47 -10.80
CA GLN A 97 -8.47 -33.01 -9.43
C GLN A 97 -9.34 -32.23 -8.44
N VAL A 98 -9.35 -30.90 -8.56
CA VAL A 98 -10.15 -30.03 -7.71
C VAL A 98 -11.64 -30.31 -7.91
N LEU A 99 -12.09 -30.47 -9.16
CA LEU A 99 -13.49 -30.80 -9.47
C LEU A 99 -13.91 -32.17 -8.94
N THR A 100 -13.02 -33.17 -8.97
CA THR A 100 -13.28 -34.47 -8.33
C THR A 100 -13.54 -34.31 -6.83
N VAL A 101 -12.66 -33.58 -6.12
CA VAL A 101 -12.83 -33.34 -4.68
C VAL A 101 -14.11 -32.55 -4.38
N LEU A 102 -14.45 -31.57 -5.23
CA LEU A 102 -15.70 -30.81 -5.11
C LEU A 102 -16.94 -31.67 -5.37
N SER A 103 -16.85 -32.66 -6.28
CA SER A 103 -17.98 -33.53 -6.60
C SER A 103 -18.39 -34.45 -5.44
N ASP A 104 -17.48 -34.71 -4.50
CA ASP A 104 -17.77 -35.45 -3.26
C ASP A 104 -18.61 -34.63 -2.25
N LEU A 105 -18.77 -33.32 -2.47
CA LEU A 105 -19.55 -32.46 -1.59
C LEU A 105 -21.04 -32.51 -1.93
N PRO A 106 -21.93 -32.70 -0.94
CA PRO A 106 -23.38 -32.80 -1.14
C PRO A 106 -24.04 -31.51 -1.66
N LEU A 107 -23.30 -30.39 -1.65
CA LEU A 107 -23.75 -29.08 -2.12
C LEU A 107 -23.21 -28.72 -3.53
N SER A 108 -22.45 -29.62 -4.19
CA SER A 108 -21.88 -29.30 -5.49
C SER A 108 -22.91 -29.46 -6.62
N ALA A 109 -23.32 -28.33 -7.21
CA ALA A 109 -23.93 -28.36 -8.52
C ALA A 109 -22.87 -28.80 -9.53
N THR A 110 -23.24 -29.66 -10.49
CA THR A 110 -22.37 -30.22 -11.54
C THR A 110 -21.67 -29.08 -12.29
N SER A 111 -20.47 -28.72 -11.85
CA SER A 111 -19.76 -27.55 -12.36
C SER A 111 -18.88 -28.01 -13.50
N SER A 112 -19.14 -27.50 -14.71
CA SER A 112 -18.29 -27.80 -15.86
C SER A 112 -16.87 -27.27 -15.63
N ARG A 113 -15.89 -27.99 -16.17
CA ARG A 113 -14.47 -27.60 -16.14
C ARG A 113 -14.24 -26.18 -16.65
N GLU A 114 -14.93 -25.85 -17.73
CA GLU A 114 -14.86 -24.54 -18.38
C GLU A 114 -15.41 -23.42 -17.47
N ALA A 115 -16.56 -23.65 -16.81
CA ALA A 115 -17.13 -22.69 -15.87
C ALA A 115 -16.23 -22.47 -14.65
N PHE A 116 -15.57 -23.53 -14.15
CA PHE A 116 -14.60 -23.43 -13.06
C PHE A 116 -13.37 -22.61 -13.48
N GLN A 117 -12.76 -22.93 -14.62
CA GLN A 117 -11.60 -22.21 -15.14
C GLN A 117 -11.90 -20.73 -15.39
N MET A 118 -13.10 -20.40 -15.88
CA MET A 118 -13.52 -19.01 -16.06
C MET A 118 -13.62 -18.24 -14.74
N LYS A 119 -14.15 -18.86 -13.67
CA LYS A 119 -14.21 -18.27 -12.33
C LYS A 119 -12.80 -18.03 -11.77
N VAL A 120 -11.92 -19.01 -11.90
CA VAL A 120 -10.52 -18.89 -11.45
C VAL A 120 -9.79 -17.80 -12.25
N PHE A 121 -10.01 -17.70 -13.57
CA PHE A 121 -9.44 -16.63 -14.39
C PHE A 121 -9.91 -15.23 -13.95
N GLY A 122 -11.20 -15.09 -13.62
CA GLY A 122 -11.73 -13.85 -13.03
C GLY A 122 -11.02 -13.50 -11.71
N LEU A 123 -10.78 -14.49 -10.85
CA LEU A 123 -10.04 -14.31 -9.60
C LEU A 123 -8.57 -13.91 -9.84
N VAL A 124 -7.91 -14.51 -10.83
CA VAL A 124 -6.55 -14.14 -11.28
C VAL A 124 -6.49 -12.67 -11.67
N LEU A 125 -7.45 -12.19 -12.48
CA LEU A 125 -7.49 -10.78 -12.90
C LEU A 125 -7.68 -9.83 -11.72
N ILE A 126 -8.58 -10.15 -10.79
CA ILE A 126 -8.82 -9.34 -9.58
C ILE A 126 -7.56 -9.29 -8.71
N LEU A 127 -6.93 -10.44 -8.46
CA LEU A 127 -5.72 -10.54 -7.63
C LEU A 127 -4.51 -9.85 -8.29
N ALA A 128 -4.34 -10.01 -9.60
CA ALA A 128 -3.30 -9.30 -10.35
C ALA A 128 -3.51 -7.78 -10.26
N PHE A 129 -4.74 -7.30 -10.46
CA PHE A 129 -5.08 -5.89 -10.30
C PHE A 129 -4.79 -5.38 -8.87
N ALA A 130 -5.16 -6.16 -7.85
CA ALA A 130 -4.87 -5.83 -6.45
C ALA A 130 -3.37 -5.75 -6.18
N PHE A 131 -2.58 -6.71 -6.68
CA PHE A 131 -1.12 -6.70 -6.56
C PHE A 131 -0.52 -5.40 -7.13
N PHE A 132 -0.91 -5.00 -8.33
CA PHE A 132 -0.44 -3.73 -8.91
C PHE A 132 -0.89 -2.52 -8.10
N LYS A 133 -2.15 -2.46 -7.65
CA LYS A 133 -2.67 -1.40 -6.77
C LYS A 133 -1.81 -1.26 -5.50
N PHE A 134 -1.51 -2.37 -4.82
CA PHE A 134 -0.66 -2.34 -3.63
C PHE A 134 0.79 -1.97 -3.96
N GLY A 135 1.33 -2.42 -5.10
CA GLY A 135 2.65 -2.00 -5.58
C GLY A 135 2.76 -0.50 -5.81
N TRP A 136 1.75 0.12 -6.43
CA TRP A 136 1.67 1.57 -6.60
C TRP A 136 1.56 2.30 -5.26
N ALA A 137 0.75 1.80 -4.33
CA ALA A 137 0.65 2.36 -2.99
C ALA A 137 2.00 2.29 -2.25
N TYR A 138 2.71 1.16 -2.33
CA TYR A 138 4.03 0.99 -1.71
C TYR A 138 5.04 2.01 -2.23
N ARG A 139 5.04 2.27 -3.54
CA ARG A 139 5.86 3.32 -4.15
C ARG A 139 5.50 4.71 -3.62
N LEU A 140 4.21 5.03 -3.48
CA LEU A 140 3.77 6.32 -2.92
C LEU A 140 4.21 6.49 -1.45
N PHE A 141 4.20 5.43 -0.66
CA PHE A 141 4.73 5.46 0.71
C PHE A 141 6.23 5.77 0.73
N ASN A 142 7.03 5.19 -0.17
CA ASN A 142 8.46 5.52 -0.28
C ASN A 142 8.68 7.01 -0.58
N TYR A 143 7.91 7.58 -1.51
CA TYR A 143 7.98 9.02 -1.80
C TYR A 143 7.61 9.85 -0.58
N CYS A 144 6.58 9.46 0.18
CA CYS A 144 6.21 10.15 1.40
C CYS A 144 7.31 10.08 2.48
N SER A 145 7.95 8.93 2.67
CA SER A 145 9.09 8.79 3.59
C SER A 145 10.26 9.72 3.22
N ILE A 146 10.57 9.84 1.92
CA ILE A 146 11.60 10.77 1.43
C ILE A 146 11.21 12.22 1.76
N LEU A 147 9.95 12.59 1.55
CA LEU A 147 9.46 13.92 1.91
C LEU A 147 9.57 14.21 3.41
N ILE A 148 9.21 13.23 4.27
CA ILE A 148 9.39 13.36 5.74
C ILE A 148 10.88 13.59 6.07
N GLY A 149 11.79 12.86 5.43
CA GLY A 149 13.23 13.04 5.62
C GLY A 149 13.77 14.38 5.12
N ALA A 150 13.13 14.99 4.11
CA ALA A 150 13.50 16.29 3.56
C ALA A 150 12.99 17.49 4.38
N VAL A 151 12.10 17.27 5.36
CA VAL A 151 11.60 18.34 6.23
C VAL A 151 12.75 18.89 7.09
N PRO A 152 12.99 20.21 7.10
CA PRO A 152 14.11 20.80 7.83
C PRO A 152 14.03 20.50 9.33
N ALA A 153 15.11 19.99 9.93
CA ALA A 153 15.17 19.62 11.36
C ALA A 153 15.16 20.82 12.32
N TRP A 154 15.55 22.02 11.84
CA TRP A 154 15.72 23.21 12.67
C TRP A 154 15.33 24.49 11.91
N PRO A 155 14.09 25.01 12.03
CA PRO A 155 13.72 26.28 11.42
C PRO A 155 14.55 27.45 11.99
N HIS A 156 14.93 27.38 13.27
CA HIS A 156 15.60 28.46 14.00
C HIS A 156 17.14 28.45 13.92
N SER A 157 17.79 27.36 13.47
CA SER A 157 19.28 27.30 13.42
C SER A 157 19.88 27.81 12.09
N ARG A 158 19.08 28.41 11.20
CA ARG A 158 19.60 29.11 10.01
C ARG A 158 20.60 30.23 10.37
N SER A 159 20.53 30.77 11.59
CA SER A 159 21.48 31.75 12.13
C SER A 159 22.65 31.14 12.90
N TRP A 160 22.60 29.85 13.23
CA TRP A 160 23.63 29.09 13.96
C TRP A 160 24.52 28.30 12.99
N GLY A 161 24.95 28.95 11.90
CA GLY A 161 26.08 28.46 11.09
C GLY A 161 27.36 28.38 11.92
N TYR A 162 28.53 28.27 11.28
CA TYR A 162 29.86 28.35 11.89
C TYR A 162 30.18 29.73 12.57
N GLY A 163 29.21 30.34 13.26
CA GLY A 163 29.43 31.37 14.27
C GLY A 163 30.36 30.85 15.38
N PRO A 164 30.58 31.64 16.44
CA PRO A 164 31.83 31.76 17.21
C PRO A 164 32.60 30.46 17.56
N SER A 165 31.95 29.30 17.65
CA SER A 165 32.59 27.99 17.81
C SER A 165 33.61 27.65 16.70
N GLY A 166 33.40 28.07 15.45
CA GLY A 166 34.38 27.88 14.36
C GLY A 166 35.67 28.68 14.59
N ILE A 167 35.54 29.93 15.04
CA ILE A 167 36.68 30.81 15.39
C ILE A 167 37.42 30.25 16.61
N VAL A 168 36.68 29.81 17.64
CA VAL A 168 37.26 29.17 18.82
C VAL A 168 38.04 27.90 18.45
N GLY A 169 37.49 27.07 17.56
CA GLY A 169 38.19 25.89 17.05
C GLY A 169 39.48 26.23 16.31
N VAL A 170 39.45 27.24 15.43
CA VAL A 170 40.65 27.73 14.72
C VAL A 170 41.69 28.28 15.69
N ILE A 171 41.29 29.06 16.69
CA ILE A 171 42.18 29.59 17.72
C ILE A 171 42.83 28.44 18.51
N LEU A 172 42.04 27.45 18.93
CA LEU A 172 42.56 26.28 19.65
C LEU A 172 43.57 25.49 18.82
N VAL A 173 43.31 25.29 17.52
CA VAL A 173 44.25 24.61 16.61
C VAL A 173 45.54 25.42 16.45
N VAL A 174 45.45 26.74 16.27
CA VAL A 174 46.63 27.62 16.16
C VAL A 174 47.45 27.60 17.44
N LEU A 175 46.81 27.71 18.61
CA LEU A 175 47.50 27.63 19.91
C LEU A 175 48.17 26.28 20.11
N LEU A 176 47.52 25.18 19.71
CA LEU A 176 48.08 23.84 19.83
C LEU A 176 49.31 23.64 18.92
N ILE A 177 49.26 24.18 17.69
CA ILE A 177 50.43 24.18 16.79
C ILE A 177 51.57 25.01 17.38
N LEU A 178 51.28 26.21 17.88
CA LEU A 178 52.29 27.09 18.47
C LEU A 178 52.94 26.47 19.72
N LEU A 179 52.16 25.77 20.55
CA LEU A 179 52.64 25.03 21.71
C LEU A 179 53.54 23.85 21.30
N LEU A 180 53.15 23.08 20.29
CA LEU A 180 53.97 21.97 19.78
C LEU A 180 55.27 22.43 19.10
N MET A 181 55.30 23.65 18.55
CA MET A 181 56.51 24.27 18.00
C MET A 181 57.39 24.96 19.05
N GLY A 182 57.01 24.92 20.34
CA GLY A 182 57.75 25.56 21.44
C GLY A 182 57.85 27.08 21.32
N ARG A 183 56.91 27.72 20.63
CA ARG A 183 56.87 29.18 20.44
C ARG A 183 56.03 29.91 21.49
N ILE A 184 55.55 29.18 22.49
CA ILE A 184 54.85 29.63 23.69
C ILE A 184 55.23 28.73 24.86
#